data_AF-A0A956CJT0-F1
#
_entry.id   AF-A0A956CJT0-F1
#
_cell.length_a   1.000
_cell.length_b   1.000
_cell.length_c   1.000
_cell.angle_alpha   90.00
_cell.angle_beta   90.00
_cell.angle_gamma   90.00
#
_symmetry.space_group_name_H-M   'P 1'
#
loop_
_entity.id
_entity.type
_entity.pdbx_description
1 polymer ?
#
loop_
_entity_poly.entity_id
_entity_poly.type
_entity_poly.pdbx_seq_one_letter_code
_entity_poly.pdbx_strand_id
1 'polypeptide(L)'
;MTKRSLPIATPESEGLGLRTIMDRELAKQFGARYVELAVFAIDLDRVRVEVETDDDDDPDWPFGWEVLLTEFALAECAADDDAVEFLDLVCASVFERALEGPSLGGQLAFAIYAATAHGTLPETLRASFLHWKKKPVELLAAVDALRADENAVSELARACLEVPLEPPLAPPTQRRLERLSVG
;
A
#
# COMPACT_ATOMS: atom_id res chain seq x y z
N MET A 1 21.93 -2.05 43.40
CA MET A 1 21.70 -1.42 42.09
C MET A 1 20.78 -2.33 41.27
N THR A 2 19.48 -2.03 41.24
CA THR A 2 18.50 -2.78 40.46
C THR A 2 18.63 -2.37 39.00
N LYS A 3 19.04 -3.30 38.12
CA LYS A 3 19.06 -3.08 36.67
C LYS A 3 17.62 -2.81 36.22
N ARG A 4 17.35 -1.56 35.82
CA ARG A 4 16.15 -1.21 35.04
C ARG A 4 16.38 -1.74 33.62
N SER A 5 15.82 -2.90 33.30
CA SER A 5 15.67 -3.32 31.90
C SER A 5 14.35 -2.75 31.36
N LEU A 6 14.39 -2.24 30.13
CA LEU A 6 13.17 -1.90 29.40
C LEU A 6 12.29 -3.16 29.28
N PRO A 7 10.96 -3.05 29.42
CA PRO A 7 10.07 -4.14 29.11
C PRO A 7 10.28 -4.53 27.64
N ILE A 8 10.64 -5.78 27.41
CA ILE A 8 10.69 -6.35 26.06
C ILE A 8 9.25 -6.71 25.76
N ALA A 9 8.61 -5.90 24.94
CA ALA A 9 7.34 -6.24 24.34
C ALA A 9 7.45 -7.55 23.56
N THR A 10 6.48 -8.43 23.75
CA THR A 10 6.33 -9.62 22.91
C THR A 10 5.76 -9.18 21.56
N PRO A 11 6.36 -9.58 20.43
CA PRO A 11 5.94 -9.15 19.10
C PRO A 11 4.42 -9.35 18.88
N GLU A 12 3.90 -10.52 19.26
CA GLU A 12 2.52 -10.88 19.00
C GLU A 12 1.48 -10.07 19.80
N SER A 13 1.85 -9.49 20.95
CA SER A 13 0.92 -8.70 21.78
C SER A 13 0.83 -7.23 21.37
N GLU A 14 1.72 -6.76 20.50
CA GLU A 14 1.78 -5.36 20.04
C GLU A 14 1.53 -5.24 18.52
N GLY A 15 1.15 -6.33 17.84
CA GLY A 15 1.08 -6.37 16.36
C GLY A 15 2.45 -6.26 15.67
N LEU A 16 3.53 -6.25 16.45
CA LEU A 16 4.91 -6.32 15.99
C LEU A 16 5.14 -7.72 15.42
N GLY A 17 5.52 -7.83 14.15
CA GLY A 17 5.79 -9.13 13.51
C GLY A 17 4.72 -9.63 12.54
N LEU A 18 3.66 -8.84 12.27
CA LEU A 18 2.93 -9.01 11.01
C LEU A 18 3.93 -8.87 9.85
N ARG A 19 3.91 -9.84 8.94
CA ARG A 19 4.77 -9.80 7.76
C ARG A 19 4.38 -8.59 6.93
N THR A 20 5.38 -7.85 6.45
CA THR A 20 5.18 -6.67 5.60
C THR A 20 6.01 -6.78 4.35
N ILE A 21 5.65 -5.98 3.34
CA ILE A 21 6.47 -5.82 2.13
C ILE A 21 7.80 -5.11 2.38
N MET A 22 8.06 -4.56 3.57
CA MET A 22 9.28 -3.81 3.85
C MET A 22 10.53 -4.65 3.56
N ASP A 23 11.47 -4.07 2.81
CA ASP A 23 12.68 -4.72 2.33
C ASP A 23 13.90 -3.90 2.70
N ARG A 24 14.82 -4.52 3.43
CA ARG A 24 16.02 -3.86 3.92
C ARG A 24 16.97 -3.47 2.79
N GLU A 25 17.12 -4.30 1.78
CA GLU A 25 18.03 -4.02 0.67
C GLU A 25 17.43 -2.94 -0.25
N LEU A 26 16.12 -2.98 -0.52
CA LEU A 26 15.46 -1.88 -1.24
C LEU A 26 15.49 -0.57 -0.45
N ALA A 27 15.28 -0.62 0.88
CA ALA A 27 15.40 0.58 1.73
C ALA A 27 16.82 1.14 1.74
N LYS A 28 17.84 0.28 1.71
CA LYS A 28 19.24 0.71 1.62
C LYS A 28 19.58 1.29 0.25
N GLN A 29 19.02 0.73 -0.82
CA GLN A 29 19.29 1.14 -2.20
C GLN A 29 18.55 2.43 -2.58
N PHE A 30 17.26 2.52 -2.26
CA PHE A 30 16.36 3.59 -2.70
C PHE A 30 15.97 4.57 -1.59
N GLY A 31 16.36 4.30 -0.34
CA GLY A 31 16.19 5.22 0.78
C GLY A 31 14.73 5.57 1.05
N ALA A 32 14.50 6.86 1.30
CA ALA A 32 13.18 7.40 1.66
C ALA A 32 12.10 7.10 0.62
N ARG A 33 12.44 7.12 -0.68
CA ARG A 33 11.49 6.85 -1.77
C ARG A 33 10.81 5.48 -1.61
N TYR A 34 11.60 4.44 -1.35
CA TYR A 34 11.07 3.11 -1.10
C TYR A 34 10.34 3.03 0.23
N VAL A 35 10.96 3.55 1.30
CA VAL A 35 10.38 3.45 2.66
C VAL A 35 9.01 4.11 2.72
N GLU A 36 8.85 5.30 2.14
CA GLU A 36 7.57 6.01 2.14
C GLU A 36 6.51 5.31 1.29
N LEU A 37 6.88 4.73 0.14
CA LEU A 37 5.95 3.94 -0.68
C LEU A 37 5.50 2.66 0.05
N ALA A 38 6.45 1.92 0.62
CA ALA A 38 6.16 0.69 1.35
C ALA A 38 5.32 0.97 2.61
N VAL A 39 5.67 2.00 3.38
CA VAL A 39 4.90 2.43 4.56
C VAL A 39 3.49 2.85 4.19
N PHE A 40 3.31 3.60 3.10
CA PHE A 40 1.99 3.98 2.62
C PHE A 40 1.11 2.77 2.32
N ALA A 41 1.65 1.81 1.54
CA ALA A 41 0.93 0.57 1.26
C ALA A 41 0.64 -0.22 2.54
N ILE A 42 1.62 -0.39 3.43
CA ILE A 42 1.40 -1.10 4.71
C ILE A 42 0.28 -0.45 5.52
N ASP A 43 0.28 0.87 5.66
CA ASP A 43 -0.71 1.60 6.44
C ASP A 43 -2.12 1.51 5.83
N LEU A 44 -2.27 1.57 4.50
CA LEU A 44 -3.59 1.36 3.87
C LEU A 44 -4.12 -0.06 4.12
N ASP A 45 -3.24 -1.06 4.10
CA ASP A 45 -3.62 -2.44 4.40
C ASP A 45 -4.01 -2.60 5.88
N ARG A 46 -3.39 -1.83 6.79
CA ARG A 46 -3.79 -1.77 8.20
C ARG A 46 -5.16 -1.13 8.39
N VAL A 47 -5.44 -0.03 7.67
CA VAL A 47 -6.78 0.57 7.64
C VAL A 47 -7.80 -0.45 7.15
N ARG A 48 -7.50 -1.16 6.05
CA ARG A 48 -8.37 -2.21 5.52
C ARG A 48 -8.65 -3.31 6.54
N VAL A 49 -7.62 -3.78 7.23
CA VAL A 49 -7.80 -4.79 8.29
C VAL A 49 -8.69 -4.27 9.41
N GLU A 50 -8.55 -3.01 9.84
CA GLU A 50 -9.38 -2.44 10.90
C GLU A 50 -10.86 -2.40 10.49
N VAL A 51 -11.15 -1.82 9.32
CA VAL A 51 -12.54 -1.56 8.88
C VAL A 51 -13.25 -2.77 8.27
N GLU A 52 -12.52 -3.83 7.93
CA GLU A 52 -13.10 -5.11 7.47
C GLU A 52 -13.32 -6.10 8.63
N THR A 53 -12.95 -5.74 9.88
CA THR A 53 -13.09 -6.63 11.05
C THR A 53 -14.33 -6.41 11.91
N ASP A 54 -15.05 -5.29 11.74
CA ASP A 54 -16.26 -4.97 12.52
C ASP A 54 -17.54 -5.28 11.73
N ASP A 55 -18.30 -6.26 12.23
CA ASP A 55 -19.33 -6.99 11.49
C ASP A 55 -20.71 -6.29 11.38
N ASP A 56 -20.97 -5.10 11.94
CA ASP A 56 -22.37 -4.63 12.03
C ASP A 56 -22.66 -3.11 11.89
N ASP A 57 -21.68 -2.19 11.84
CA ASP A 57 -21.98 -0.74 11.75
C ASP A 57 -20.98 0.12 10.94
N ASP A 58 -19.98 -0.48 10.29
CA ASP A 58 -18.98 0.27 9.51
C ASP A 58 -19.48 0.66 8.10
N PRO A 59 -19.05 1.83 7.57
CA PRO A 59 -19.37 2.21 6.20
C PRO A 59 -18.88 1.13 5.22
N ASP A 60 -19.71 0.74 4.25
CA ASP A 60 -19.32 -0.20 3.19
C ASP A 60 -18.11 0.34 2.41
N TRP A 61 -16.90 -0.07 2.80
CA TRP A 61 -15.68 0.31 2.09
C TRP A 61 -15.67 -0.36 0.72
N PRO A 62 -15.53 0.40 -0.39
CA PRO A 62 -15.68 -0.18 -1.70
C PRO A 62 -14.48 -1.04 -2.07
N PHE A 63 -14.72 -2.26 -2.55
CA PHE A 63 -13.66 -3.20 -2.93
C PHE A 63 -12.59 -2.56 -3.83
N GLY A 64 -11.31 -2.70 -3.46
CA GLY A 64 -10.17 -2.17 -4.22
C GLY A 64 -9.82 -0.71 -3.95
N TRP A 65 -10.43 -0.07 -2.95
CA TRP A 65 -10.15 1.32 -2.56
C TRP A 65 -8.67 1.54 -2.20
N GLU A 66 -8.04 0.57 -1.55
CA GLU A 66 -6.64 0.62 -1.12
C GLU A 66 -5.69 0.59 -2.31
N VAL A 67 -6.09 -0.11 -3.37
CA VAL A 67 -5.36 -0.19 -4.64
C VAL A 67 -5.47 1.14 -5.38
N LEU A 68 -6.65 1.76 -5.40
CA LEU A 68 -6.84 3.10 -5.97
C LEU A 68 -5.97 4.14 -5.27
N LEU A 69 -6.02 4.24 -3.94
CA LEU A 69 -5.21 5.23 -3.21
C LEU A 69 -3.71 4.99 -3.41
N THR A 70 -3.27 3.72 -3.45
CA THR A 70 -1.88 3.36 -3.75
C THR A 70 -1.49 3.70 -5.19
N GLU A 71 -2.40 3.54 -6.16
CA GLU A 71 -2.17 3.97 -7.54
C GLU A 71 -1.91 5.48 -7.62
N PHE A 72 -2.74 6.28 -6.95
CA PHE A 72 -2.55 7.74 -6.93
C PHE A 72 -1.25 8.14 -6.25
N ALA A 73 -0.80 7.40 -5.24
CA ALA A 73 0.52 7.57 -4.64
C ALA A 73 1.68 7.27 -5.60
N LEU A 74 1.49 6.35 -6.56
CA LEU A 74 2.49 5.98 -7.56
C LEU A 74 2.65 7.03 -8.67
N ALA A 75 1.71 7.97 -8.83
CA ALA A 75 1.83 9.06 -9.80
C ALA A 75 3.09 9.91 -9.57
N GLU A 76 3.54 10.05 -8.32
CA GLU A 76 4.79 10.74 -7.98
C GLU A 76 6.02 9.99 -8.50
N CYS A 77 5.94 8.66 -8.63
CA CYS A 77 7.03 7.85 -9.18
C CYS A 77 7.09 7.96 -10.71
N ALA A 78 5.98 8.26 -11.39
CA ALA A 78 5.93 8.32 -12.85
C ALA A 78 6.82 9.43 -13.45
N ALA A 79 7.18 10.44 -12.65
CA ALA A 79 8.02 11.56 -13.05
C ALA A 79 9.53 11.28 -12.97
N ASP A 80 9.94 10.14 -12.41
CA ASP A 80 11.36 9.79 -12.23
C ASP A 80 11.92 8.98 -13.39
N ASP A 81 13.13 9.35 -13.85
CA ASP A 81 13.82 8.68 -14.97
C ASP A 81 14.15 7.20 -14.70
N ASP A 82 14.27 6.80 -13.43
CA ASP A 82 14.61 5.43 -12.99
C ASP A 82 13.38 4.65 -12.45
N ALA A 83 12.17 5.18 -12.61
CA ALA A 83 10.95 4.61 -12.03
C ALA A 83 10.70 3.15 -12.45
N VAL A 84 11.04 2.81 -13.69
CA VAL A 84 10.85 1.45 -14.21
C VAL A 84 11.73 0.45 -13.46
N GLU A 85 13.02 0.72 -13.31
CA GLU A 85 13.93 -0.19 -12.60
C GLU A 85 13.56 -0.28 -11.12
N PHE A 86 13.25 0.86 -10.49
CA PHE A 86 12.82 0.91 -9.11
C PHE A 86 11.56 0.06 -8.87
N LEU A 87 10.50 0.27 -9.65
CA LEU A 87 9.22 -0.41 -9.45
C LEU A 87 9.27 -1.89 -9.86
N ASP A 88 10.14 -2.28 -10.79
CA ASP A 88 10.38 -3.68 -11.13
C ASP A 88 10.99 -4.44 -9.95
N LEU A 89 12.00 -3.85 -9.30
CA LEU A 89 12.62 -4.42 -8.09
C LEU A 89 11.66 -4.47 -6.91
N VAL A 90 10.81 -3.45 -6.75
CA VAL A 90 9.72 -3.46 -5.75
C VAL A 90 8.74 -4.61 -6.03
N CYS A 91 8.30 -4.78 -7.28
CA CYS A 91 7.41 -5.88 -7.65
C CYS A 91 8.03 -7.25 -7.33
N ALA A 92 9.29 -7.47 -7.73
CA ALA A 92 10.01 -8.71 -7.45
C ALA A 92 10.05 -9.01 -5.95
N SER A 93 10.40 -8.01 -5.14
CA SER A 93 10.48 -8.10 -3.68
C SER A 93 9.13 -8.41 -3.02
N VAL A 94 8.03 -7.84 -3.52
CA VAL A 94 6.66 -8.15 -3.06
C VAL A 94 6.28 -9.59 -3.44
N PHE A 95 6.58 -10.04 -4.67
CA PHE A 95 6.26 -11.40 -5.10
C PHE A 95 7.03 -12.47 -4.35
N GLU A 96 8.32 -12.24 -4.06
CA GLU A 96 9.12 -13.14 -3.25
C GLU A 96 8.51 -13.34 -1.86
N ARG A 97 8.10 -12.25 -1.20
CA ARG A 97 7.44 -12.30 0.12
C ARG A 97 6.09 -13.01 0.08
N ALA A 98 5.32 -12.82 -1.00
CA ALA A 98 4.04 -13.49 -1.18
C ALA A 98 4.17 -15.03 -1.23
N LEU A 99 5.34 -15.56 -1.63
CA LEU A 99 5.61 -17.01 -1.58
C LEU A 99 5.71 -17.53 -0.15
N GLU A 100 6.11 -16.68 0.80
CA GLU A 100 6.23 -17.04 2.20
C GLU A 100 4.87 -16.94 2.93
N GLY A 101 3.96 -16.11 2.43
CA GLY A 101 2.59 -15.93 2.93
C GLY A 101 2.06 -14.50 2.77
N PRO A 102 0.82 -14.25 3.23
CA PRO A 102 0.25 -12.89 3.22
C PRO A 102 1.14 -11.90 3.98
N SER A 103 1.32 -10.72 3.40
CA SER A 103 2.12 -9.63 3.97
C SER A 103 1.37 -8.31 3.79
N LEU A 104 1.37 -7.46 4.82
CA LEU A 104 0.83 -6.09 4.74
C LEU A 104 1.57 -5.29 3.67
N GLY A 105 0.81 -4.52 2.90
CA GLY A 105 1.29 -3.76 1.75
C GLY A 105 1.33 -4.59 0.46
N GLY A 106 0.87 -5.84 0.48
CA GLY A 106 0.87 -6.73 -0.69
C GLY A 106 0.05 -6.19 -1.86
N GLN A 107 -0.93 -5.33 -1.60
CA GLN A 107 -1.72 -4.64 -2.61
C GLN A 107 -0.87 -3.73 -3.52
N LEU A 108 0.35 -3.36 -3.12
CA LEU A 108 1.24 -2.52 -3.93
C LEU A 108 1.51 -3.10 -5.32
N ALA A 109 1.68 -4.42 -5.45
CA ALA A 109 1.86 -5.06 -6.76
C ALA A 109 0.61 -4.89 -7.65
N PHE A 110 -0.58 -4.95 -7.06
CA PHE A 110 -1.84 -4.72 -7.79
C PHE A 110 -1.99 -3.26 -8.20
N ALA A 111 -1.59 -2.31 -7.34
CA ALA A 111 -1.60 -0.88 -7.65
C ALA A 111 -0.62 -0.52 -8.78
N ILE A 112 0.59 -1.11 -8.78
CA ILE A 112 1.54 -0.95 -9.89
C ILE A 112 0.93 -1.52 -11.19
N TYR A 113 0.31 -2.70 -11.13
CA TYR A 113 -0.37 -3.27 -12.30
C TYR A 113 -1.51 -2.37 -12.81
N ALA A 114 -2.39 -1.88 -11.92
CA ALA A 114 -3.47 -0.95 -12.26
C ALA A 114 -2.93 0.35 -12.88
N ALA A 115 -1.90 0.96 -12.28
CA ALA A 115 -1.26 2.15 -12.81
C ALA A 115 -0.69 1.95 -14.23
N THR A 116 -0.14 0.77 -14.54
CA THR A 116 0.29 0.43 -15.92
C THR A 116 -0.88 0.12 -16.86
N ALA A 117 -2.02 -0.32 -16.35
CA ALA A 117 -3.24 -0.52 -17.12
C ALA A 117 -3.87 0.83 -17.52
N HIS A 118 -3.87 1.79 -16.59
CA HIS A 118 -4.42 3.14 -16.77
C HIS A 118 -3.45 4.12 -17.45
N GLY A 119 -2.22 3.71 -17.74
CA GLY A 119 -1.21 4.53 -18.41
C GLY A 119 -0.54 5.58 -17.52
N THR A 120 -0.75 5.53 -16.20
CA THR A 120 -0.05 6.35 -15.21
C THR A 120 1.42 5.95 -15.10
N LEU A 121 1.72 4.66 -15.26
CA LEU A 121 3.09 4.13 -15.28
C LEU A 121 3.45 3.55 -16.66
N PRO A 122 4.75 3.47 -17.00
CA PRO A 122 5.21 2.92 -18.28
C PRO A 122 4.74 1.48 -18.52
N GLU A 123 4.29 1.18 -19.74
CA GLU A 123 3.80 -0.15 -20.11
C GLU A 123 4.86 -1.25 -19.98
N THR A 124 6.15 -0.90 -20.03
CA THR A 124 7.28 -1.84 -19.87
C THR A 124 7.24 -2.60 -18.55
N LEU A 125 6.66 -2.02 -17.48
CA LEU A 125 6.46 -2.68 -16.18
C LEU A 125 5.49 -3.87 -16.23
N ARG A 126 4.70 -4.03 -17.30
CA ARG A 126 3.84 -5.22 -17.47
C ARG A 126 4.65 -6.52 -17.52
N ALA A 127 5.94 -6.45 -17.88
CA ALA A 127 6.84 -7.59 -17.90
C ALA A 127 6.95 -8.26 -16.52
N SER A 128 6.96 -7.48 -15.43
CA SER A 128 7.05 -7.96 -14.05
C SER A 128 5.89 -8.88 -13.66
N PHE A 129 4.74 -8.74 -14.34
CA PHE A 129 3.50 -9.47 -14.04
C PHE A 129 3.24 -10.67 -14.98
N LEU A 130 4.17 -11.03 -15.86
CA LEU A 130 3.97 -12.12 -16.84
C LEU A 130 3.75 -13.49 -16.17
N HIS A 131 4.25 -13.70 -14.96
CA HIS A 131 4.10 -14.94 -14.21
C HIS A 131 2.69 -15.12 -13.58
N TRP A 132 1.86 -14.07 -13.55
CA TRP A 132 0.47 -14.18 -13.08
C TRP A 132 -0.35 -15.06 -14.03
N LYS A 133 -0.76 -16.23 -13.54
CA LYS A 133 -1.62 -17.17 -14.30
C LYS A 133 -3.00 -16.60 -14.58
N LYS A 134 -3.58 -15.88 -13.61
CA LYS A 134 -4.87 -15.17 -13.73
C LYS A 134 -4.63 -13.71 -13.41
N LYS A 135 -5.04 -12.83 -14.33
CA LYS A 135 -5.01 -11.38 -14.09
C LYS A 135 -6.18 -10.99 -13.16
N PRO A 136 -6.00 -9.96 -12.31
CA PRO A 136 -7.00 -9.54 -11.33
C PRO A 136 -8.09 -8.68 -11.99
N VAL A 137 -8.83 -9.24 -12.95
CA VAL A 137 -9.80 -8.50 -13.78
C VAL A 137 -10.92 -7.87 -12.95
N GLU A 138 -11.43 -8.59 -11.95
CA GLU A 138 -12.50 -8.10 -11.06
C GLU A 138 -12.02 -6.90 -10.22
N LEU A 139 -10.79 -6.96 -9.70
CA LEU A 139 -10.17 -5.86 -8.98
C LEU A 139 -9.94 -4.65 -9.90
N LEU A 140 -9.43 -4.86 -11.11
CA LEU A 140 -9.26 -3.76 -12.07
C LEU A 140 -10.59 -3.09 -12.39
N ALA A 141 -11.66 -3.86 -12.63
CA ALA A 141 -12.98 -3.31 -12.90
C ALA A 141 -13.53 -2.50 -11.71
N ALA A 142 -13.25 -2.93 -10.47
CA ALA A 142 -13.62 -2.20 -9.27
C ALA A 142 -12.82 -0.89 -9.12
N VAL A 143 -11.52 -0.93 -9.35
CA VAL A 143 -10.66 0.26 -9.36
C VAL A 143 -11.08 1.23 -10.46
N ASP A 144 -11.40 0.75 -11.67
CA ASP A 144 -11.93 1.55 -12.78
C ASP A 144 -13.24 2.26 -12.38
N ALA A 145 -14.15 1.55 -11.72
CA ALA A 145 -15.42 2.10 -11.25
C ALA A 145 -15.19 3.21 -10.20
N LEU A 146 -14.26 3.01 -9.27
CA LEU A 146 -13.91 4.03 -8.28
C LEU A 146 -13.20 5.22 -8.91
N ARG A 147 -12.32 5.00 -9.88
CA ARG A 147 -11.62 6.07 -10.59
C ARG A 147 -12.57 6.94 -11.42
N ALA A 148 -13.69 6.37 -11.88
CA ALA A 148 -14.72 7.11 -12.61
C ALA A 148 -15.51 8.10 -11.71
N ASP A 149 -15.46 7.92 -10.39
CA ASP A 149 -16.00 8.87 -9.42
C ASP A 149 -14.94 9.94 -9.08
N GLU A 150 -15.24 11.19 -9.45
CA GLU A 150 -14.35 12.35 -9.26
C GLU A 150 -14.02 12.60 -7.78
N ASN A 151 -14.88 12.18 -6.85
CA ASN A 151 -14.68 12.44 -5.42
C ASN A 151 -14.06 11.26 -4.68
N ALA A 152 -14.08 10.04 -5.24
CA ALA A 152 -13.71 8.82 -4.52
C ALA A 152 -12.33 8.90 -3.87
N VAL A 153 -11.31 9.39 -4.57
CA VAL A 153 -9.96 9.53 -4.01
C VAL A 153 -9.95 10.46 -2.79
N SER A 154 -10.61 11.61 -2.88
CA SER A 154 -10.64 12.60 -1.81
C SER A 154 -11.43 12.11 -0.59
N GLU A 155 -12.56 11.42 -0.82
CA GLU A 155 -13.43 10.88 0.22
C GLU A 155 -12.78 9.69 0.92
N LEU A 156 -12.22 8.75 0.17
CA LEU A 156 -11.49 7.60 0.72
C LEU A 156 -10.26 8.06 1.50
N ALA A 157 -9.49 9.02 0.98
CA ALA A 157 -8.33 9.53 1.69
C ALA A 157 -8.70 10.19 3.03
N ARG A 158 -9.81 10.94 3.06
CA ARG A 158 -10.35 11.51 4.29
C ARG A 158 -10.83 10.44 5.26
N ALA A 159 -11.56 9.44 4.77
CA ALA A 159 -12.01 8.32 5.57
C ALA A 159 -10.83 7.59 6.21
N CYS A 160 -9.75 7.31 5.46
CA CYS A 160 -8.55 6.66 6.01
C CYS A 160 -7.90 7.46 7.15
N LEU A 161 -7.93 8.80 7.10
CA LEU A 161 -7.39 9.66 8.15
C LEU A 161 -8.22 9.64 9.43
N GLU A 162 -9.50 9.25 9.34
CA GLU A 162 -10.43 9.18 10.46
C GLU A 162 -10.42 7.81 11.15
N VAL A 163 -9.87 6.77 10.51
CA VAL A 163 -9.77 5.42 11.09
C VAL A 163 -8.78 5.40 12.26
N PRO A 164 -9.23 5.03 13.48
CA PRO A 164 -8.37 4.99 14.65
C PRO A 164 -7.47 3.75 14.60
N LEU A 165 -6.17 3.95 14.29
CA LEU A 165 -5.17 2.88 14.31
C LEU A 165 -4.24 2.99 15.52
N GLU A 166 -3.85 1.84 16.07
CA GLU A 166 -2.75 1.72 17.03
C GLU A 166 -1.67 0.76 16.50
N PRO A 167 -0.44 1.24 16.19
CA PRO A 167 0.01 2.64 16.20
C PRO A 167 -0.70 3.51 15.14
N PRO A 168 -0.71 4.84 15.25
CA PRO A 168 -1.33 5.70 14.25
C PRO A 168 -0.65 5.58 12.88
N LEU A 169 -1.32 6.04 11.83
CA LEU A 169 -0.74 6.18 10.49
C LEU A 169 0.62 6.89 10.57
N ALA A 170 1.60 6.41 9.82
CA ALA A 170 2.92 7.02 9.84
C ALA A 170 2.86 8.45 9.26
N PRO A 171 3.73 9.39 9.70
CA PRO A 171 3.76 10.75 9.17
C PRO A 171 3.84 10.87 7.63
N PRO A 172 4.62 10.05 6.88
CA PRO A 172 4.58 10.10 5.41
C PRO A 172 3.21 9.70 4.84
N THR A 173 2.54 8.73 5.45
CA THR A 173 1.19 8.30 5.05
C THR A 173 0.17 9.40 5.28
N GLN A 174 0.16 9.99 6.48
CA GLN A 174 -0.74 11.08 6.83
C GLN A 174 -0.63 12.24 5.84
N ARG A 175 0.60 12.73 5.60
CA ARG A 175 0.84 13.84 4.65
C ARG A 175 0.39 13.51 3.23
N ARG A 176 0.49 12.25 2.81
CA ARG A 176 0.05 11.85 1.47
C ARG A 176 -1.47 11.78 1.39
N LEU A 177 -2.15 11.19 2.38
CA LEU A 177 -3.61 11.17 2.45
C LEU A 177 -4.19 12.59 2.56
N GLU A 178 -3.58 13.47 3.35
CA GLU A 178 -3.99 14.88 3.44
C GLU A 178 -3.95 15.56 2.06
N ARG A 179 -2.89 15.35 1.28
CA ARG A 179 -2.78 15.87 -0.09
C ARG A 179 -3.85 15.31 -1.03
N LEU A 180 -4.17 14.02 -0.91
CA LEU A 180 -5.22 13.38 -1.70
C LEU A 180 -6.63 13.85 -1.28
N SER A 181 -6.81 14.25 -0.01
CA SER A 181 -8.11 14.66 0.54
C SER A 181 -8.58 16.07 0.13
N VAL A 182 -7.69 16.86 -0.47
CA VAL A 182 -7.93 18.26 -0.92
C VAL A 182 -7.82 18.44 -2.44
N GLY A 183 -7.58 17.34 -3.16
CA GLY A 183 -7.42 17.32 -4.62
C GLY A 183 -8.67 17.68 -5.39
#